data_AF-A0A838HNQ1-F1
#
_entry.id   AF-A0A838HNQ1-F1
#
_cell.length_a   1.000
_cell.length_b   1.000
_cell.length_c   1.000
_cell.angle_alpha   90.00
_cell.angle_beta   90.00
_cell.angle_gamma   90.00
#
_symmetry.space_group_name_H-M   'P 1'
#
loop_
_entity.id
_entity.type
_entity.pdbx_description
1 polymer ?
#
loop_
_entity_poly.entity_id
_entity_poly.type
_entity_poly.pdbx_seq_one_letter_code
_entity_poly.pdbx_strand_id
1 'polypeptide(L)' 'MKIFGQHDPGTVAQLSTVAEHAERVALMADGHVGYVMPIGGVAAYRDQVSVVGVG' A
#
# COMPACT_ATOMS: atom_id res chain seq x y z
N MET A 1 5.38 6.73 5.18
CA MET A 1 5.56 5.67 4.18
C MET A 1 6.90 4.98 4.41
N LYS A 2 6.91 3.65 4.53
CA LYS A 2 8.15 2.86 4.69
C LYS A 2 8.23 1.81 3.60
N ILE A 3 9.32 1.79 2.83
CA ILE A 3 9.49 0.89 1.69
C ILE A 3 10.67 -0.03 1.98
N PHE A 4 10.47 -1.32 1.76
CA PHE A 4 11.50 -2.35 1.87
C PHE A 4 11.75 -2.91 0.48
N GLY A 5 12.99 -2.82 -0.03
CA GLY A 5 13.32 -3.31 -1.38
C GLY A 5 13.20 -2.24 -2.47
N GLN A 6 13.24 -2.69 -3.72
CA GLN A 6 13.07 -1.86 -4.92
C GLN A 6 11.78 -2.26 -5.61
N HIS A 7 10.99 -1.27 -6.02
CA HIS A 7 9.70 -1.48 -6.68
C HIS A 7 9.63 -0.62 -7.93
N ASP A 8 8.79 -1.05 -8.87
CA ASP A 8 8.45 -0.23 -10.02
C ASP A 8 7.71 1.06 -9.60
N PRO A 9 7.79 2.13 -10.40
CA PRO A 9 7.11 3.39 -10.09
C PRO A 9 5.59 3.26 -9.93
N GLY A 10 4.96 2.30 -10.60
CA GLY A 10 3.52 2.06 -10.54
C GLY A 10 3.08 1.57 -9.16
N THR A 11 3.81 0.60 -8.59
CA THR A 11 3.58 0.08 -7.24
C THR A 11 3.76 1.18 -6.19
N VAL A 12 4.78 2.03 -6.34
CA VAL A 12 5.01 3.16 -5.42
C VAL A 12 3.90 4.22 -5.55
N ALA A 13 3.46 4.52 -6.77
CA ALA A 13 2.36 5.45 -7.01
C ALA A 13 1.05 4.93 -6.40
N GLN A 14 0.76 3.63 -6.57
CA GLN A 14 -0.41 2.99 -5.98
C GLN A 14 -0.40 3.08 -4.44
N LEU A 15 0.74 2.77 -3.80
CA LEU A 15 0.89 2.94 -2.36
C LEU A 15 0.72 4.41 -1.92
N SER A 16 1.17 5.35 -2.75
CA SER A 16 1.03 6.79 -2.49
C SER A 16 -0.44 7.21 -2.45
N THR A 17 -1.25 6.73 -3.39
CA THR A 17 -2.71 6.96 -3.37
C THR A 17 -3.36 6.35 -2.13
N VAL A 18 -2.98 5.14 -1.72
CA VAL A 18 -3.47 4.54 -0.46
C VAL A 18 -3.09 5.39 0.75
N ALA A 19 -1.89 5.98 0.75
CA ALA A 19 -1.40 6.82 1.83
C ALA A 19 -2.21 8.10 2.07
N GLU A 20 -2.96 8.57 1.06
CA GLU A 20 -3.85 9.74 1.20
C GLU A 20 -5.02 9.47 2.16
N HIS A 21 -5.37 8.20 2.36
CA HIS A 21 -6.52 7.77 3.18
C HIS A 21 -6.12 6.96 4.43
N ALA A 22 -4.83 6.62 4.58
CA ALA A 22 -4.33 5.80 5.68
C ALA A 22 -3.46 6.61 6.64
N GLU A 23 -3.50 6.27 7.93
CA GLU A 23 -2.65 6.87 8.97
C GLU A 23 -1.18 6.54 8.75
N ARG A 24 -0.90 5.28 8.35
CA ARG A 24 0.43 4.81 8.02
C ARG A 24 0.37 3.79 6.90
N VAL A 25 1.39 3.82 6.05
CA VAL A 25 1.59 2.82 5.00
C VAL A 25 3.01 2.27 4.99
N ALA A 26 3.14 1.01 4.61
CA ALA A 26 4.40 0.39 4.27
C ALA A 26 4.26 -0.53 3.04
N LEU A 27 5.38 -0.78 2.35
CA LEU A 27 5.47 -1.70 1.21
C LEU A 27 6.61 -2.68 1.46
N MET A 28 6.27 -3.97 1.46
CA MET A 28 7.20 -5.06 1.74
C MET A 28 8.03 -5.43 0.51
N ALA A 29 9.10 -6.22 0.72
CA ALA A 29 10.12 -6.51 -0.30
C ALA A 29 9.62 -7.27 -1.54
N ASP A 30 8.49 -7.96 -1.43
CA ASP A 30 7.80 -8.67 -2.50
C ASP A 30 6.71 -7.83 -3.18
N GLY A 31 6.63 -6.55 -2.80
CA GLY A 31 5.55 -5.67 -3.22
C GLY A 31 5.50 -5.41 -4.72
N HIS A 32 4.30 -5.45 -5.29
CA HIS A 32 4.03 -5.19 -6.69
C HIS A 32 2.59 -4.70 -6.91
N VAL A 33 2.29 -4.26 -8.12
CA VAL A 33 0.97 -3.72 -8.50
C VAL A 33 -0.15 -4.70 -8.15
N GLY A 34 -1.20 -4.18 -7.50
CA GLY A 34 -2.42 -4.92 -7.16
C GLY A 34 -3.68 -4.16 -7.59
N TYR A 35 -4.82 -4.46 -6.97
CA TYR A 35 -6.09 -3.76 -7.23
C TYR A 35 -6.36 -2.71 -6.14
N VAL A 36 -6.20 -1.43 -6.47
CA VAL A 36 -6.24 -0.28 -5.52
C VAL A 36 -5.10 -0.31 -4.49
N MET A 37 -4.90 -1.40 -3.78
CA MET A 37 -3.79 -1.67 -2.86
C MET A 37 -2.69 -2.48 -3.57
N PRO A 38 -1.39 -2.14 -3.44
CA PRO A 38 -0.34 -3.00 -3.94
C PRO A 38 -0.29 -4.30 -3.12
N ILE A 39 -0.02 -5.42 -3.79
CA ILE A 39 0.31 -6.68 -3.11
C ILE A 39 1.58 -6.45 -2.29
N GLY A 40 1.65 -7.03 -1.09
CA GLY A 40 2.73 -6.76 -0.13
C GLY A 40 2.67 -5.37 0.51
N GLY A 41 1.62 -4.58 0.24
CA GLY A 41 1.38 -3.33 0.94
C GLY A 41 0.72 -3.53 2.30
N VAL A 42 1.00 -2.63 3.23
CA VAL A 42 0.37 -2.56 4.56
C VAL A 42 -0.19 -1.16 4.73
N ALA A 43 -1.46 -1.04 5.11
CA ALA A 43 -2.10 0.22 5.43
C ALA A 43 -2.80 0.13 6.79
N ALA A 44 -2.51 1.09 7.66
CA ALA A 44 -3.14 1.24 8.95
C ALA A 44 -4.13 2.40 8.90
N TYR A 45 -5.36 2.14 9.32
CA TYR A 45 -6.44 3.11 9.35
C TYR A 45 -6.92 3.31 10.79
N ARG A 46 -7.49 4.48 11.06
CA ARG A 46 -8.25 4.76 12.27
C ARG A 46 -9.73 4.75 11.93
N ASP A 47 -10.51 3.94 12.66
CA ASP A 47 -11.97 3.86 12.56
C ASP A 47 -12.52 3.58 11.15
N GLN A 48 -11.70 3.00 10.27
CA GLN A 48 -12.02 2.72 8.87
C GLN A 48 -11.45 1.36 8.47
N VAL A 49 -12.05 0.76 7.45
CA VAL A 49 -11.57 -0.47 6.81
C VAL A 49 -11.68 -0.33 5.29
N SER A 50 -10.64 -0.78 4.58
CA SER A 50 -10.64 -0.88 3.12
C SER A 50 -10.85 -2.33 2.71
N VAL A 51 -12.01 -2.66 2.15
CA VAL A 51 -12.31 -4.05 1.72
C VAL A 51 -11.35 -4.53 0.64
N VAL A 52 -11.01 -3.64 -0.30
CA VAL A 52 -10.07 -3.91 -1.41
C VAL A 52 -8.61 -4.03 -0.94
N GLY A 53 -8.31 -3.68 0.31
CA GLY A 53 -6.96 -3.84 0.89
C GLY A 53 -6.72 -5.18 1.57
N VAL A 54 -7.72 -6.06 1.66
CA VAL A 54 -7.64 -7.36 2.37
C VAL A 54 -7.43 -8.55 1.42
N GLY A 55 -7.89 -8.45 0.16
CA GLY A 55 -7.76 -9.52 -0.85
C GLY A 55 -8.08 -9.03 -2.24
#